data_AF-A0A120G5I4-F1
#
_entry.id   AF-A0A120G5I4-F1
#
_cell.length_a   1.000
_cell.length_b   1.000
_cell.length_c   1.000
_cell.angle_alpha   90.00
_cell.angle_beta   90.00
_cell.angle_gamma   90.00
#
_symmetry.space_group_name_H-M   'P 1'
#
loop_
_entity.id
_entity.type
_entity.pdbx_description
1 polymer ?
#
loop_
_entity_poly.entity_id
_entity_poly.type
_entity_poly.pdbx_seq_one_letter_code
_entity_poly.pdbx_strand_id
1 'polypeptide(L)'
;MSVRRDHTKWSPSTDWSQCGPLIEEHFVFVGPPNYDCKDYVASIPDPHDDEGCLVVFGQTHLIAACRAIVASILGETVSVPKELLP
;
A
#
# COMPACT_ATOMS: atom_id res chain seq x y z
N MET A 1 -20.74 13.66 26.47
CA MET A 1 -20.12 13.95 25.17
C MET A 1 -20.25 12.69 24.33
N SER A 2 -21.12 12.71 23.31
CA SER A 2 -21.35 11.54 22.47
C SER A 2 -20.22 11.42 21.46
N VAL A 3 -19.42 10.36 21.57
CA VAL A 3 -18.41 10.01 20.56
C VAL A 3 -19.17 9.57 19.33
N ARG A 4 -19.36 10.47 18.37
CA ARG A 4 -19.77 10.08 17.02
C ARG A 4 -18.59 9.30 16.45
N ARG A 5 -18.70 7.97 16.40
CA ARG A 5 -17.91 7.18 15.47
C ARG A 5 -18.41 7.57 14.08
N ASP A 6 -17.81 8.58 13.49
CA ASP A 6 -17.82 8.60 12.04
C ASP A 6 -17.08 7.32 11.63
N HIS A 7 -17.74 6.45 10.88
CA HIS A 7 -17.02 5.43 10.14
C HIS A 7 -16.63 6.11 8.85
N THR A 8 -15.55 6.88 8.90
CA THR A 8 -14.85 7.33 7.70
C THR A 8 -14.58 6.11 6.84
N LYS A 9 -15.00 6.17 5.58
CA LYS A 9 -14.84 5.06 4.64
C LYS A 9 -13.34 4.74 4.52
N TRP A 10 -12.95 3.53 4.87
CA TRP A 10 -11.57 3.06 4.67
C TRP A 10 -11.26 2.99 3.16
N SER A 11 -10.32 3.81 2.71
CA SER A 11 -9.93 3.98 1.31
C SER A 11 -8.49 4.51 1.21
N PRO A 12 -7.49 3.83 1.81
CA PRO A 12 -6.11 4.32 1.89
C PRO A 12 -5.48 4.53 0.51
N SER A 13 -5.88 3.76 -0.50
CA SER A 13 -5.38 3.95 -1.88
C SER A 13 -5.80 5.28 -2.52
N THR A 14 -6.70 6.04 -1.88
CA THR A 14 -7.20 7.33 -2.37
C THR A 14 -7.26 8.42 -1.29
N ASP A 15 -7.00 8.09 -0.03
CA ASP A 15 -7.08 9.01 1.11
C ASP A 15 -5.74 9.06 1.85
N TRP A 16 -5.08 10.21 1.73
CA TRP A 16 -3.82 10.50 2.40
C TRP A 16 -3.88 10.44 3.92
N SER A 17 -5.00 10.85 4.52
CA SER A 17 -5.15 10.82 5.99
C SER A 17 -5.09 9.40 6.55
N GLN A 18 -5.38 8.41 5.70
CA GLN A 18 -5.36 6.99 6.04
C GLN A 18 -4.05 6.33 5.62
N CYS A 19 -3.53 6.63 4.43
CA CYS A 19 -2.31 6.00 3.92
C CYS A 19 -1.02 6.59 4.49
N GLY A 20 -1.01 7.89 4.83
CA GLY A 20 0.16 8.55 5.41
C GLY A 20 0.68 7.83 6.66
N PRO A 21 -0.17 7.55 7.66
CA PRO A 21 0.21 6.75 8.83
C PRO A 21 0.76 5.36 8.48
N LEU A 22 0.19 4.69 7.47
CA LEU A 22 0.64 3.36 7.04
C LEU A 22 2.03 3.39 6.39
N ILE A 23 2.35 4.45 5.64
CA ILE A 23 3.68 4.64 5.04
C ILE A 23 4.75 4.69 6.13
N GLU A 24 4.50 5.43 7.21
CA GLU A 24 5.40 5.51 8.36
C GLU A 24 5.48 4.19 9.13
N GLU A 25 4.33 3.55 9.40
CA GLU A 25 4.25 2.29 10.15
C GLU A 25 5.01 1.15 9.46
N HIS A 26 4.95 1.10 8.13
CA HIS A 26 5.55 0.04 7.32
C HIS A 26 6.87 0.43 6.65
N PHE A 27 7.43 1.61 6.97
CA PHE A 27 8.70 2.10 6.43
C PHE A 27 8.73 2.12 4.89
N VAL A 28 7.63 2.54 4.27
CA VAL A 28 7.52 2.56 2.80
C VAL A 28 8.27 3.76 2.24
N PHE A 29 9.21 3.51 1.34
CA PHE A 29 9.74 4.55 0.47
C PHE A 29 8.79 4.74 -0.71
N VAL A 30 8.41 5.99 -1.00
CA VAL A 30 7.59 6.33 -2.17
C VAL A 30 8.37 7.29 -3.06
N GLY A 31 8.72 6.82 -4.26
CA GLY A 31 9.49 7.57 -5.24
C GLY A 31 8.61 8.26 -6.29
N PRO A 32 9.21 9.15 -7.10
CA PRO A 32 8.52 9.78 -8.22
C PRO A 32 8.13 8.74 -9.28
N PRO A 33 7.27 9.11 -10.24
CA PRO A 33 6.95 8.25 -11.37
C PRO A 33 8.20 7.81 -12.12
N ASN A 34 8.25 6.53 -12.47
CA ASN A 34 9.25 6.00 -13.38
C ASN A 34 9.11 6.68 -14.75
N TYR A 35 10.24 7.06 -15.34
CA TYR A 35 10.25 7.85 -16.57
C TYR A 35 9.64 7.13 -17.78
N ASP A 36 9.71 5.80 -17.81
CA ASP A 36 9.27 4.97 -18.93
C ASP A 36 7.78 4.64 -18.83
N CYS A 37 7.33 4.07 -17.71
CA CYS A 37 5.93 3.64 -17.55
C CYS A 37 5.00 4.72 -16.97
N LYS A 38 5.54 5.84 -16.47
CA LYS A 38 4.79 6.93 -15.82
C LYS A 38 4.04 6.54 -14.53
N ASP A 39 4.26 5.32 -14.03
CA ASP A 39 3.73 4.89 -12.74
C ASP A 39 4.66 5.28 -11.60
N TYR A 40 4.08 5.61 -10.44
CA TYR A 40 4.80 5.81 -9.19
C TYR A 40 5.42 4.51 -8.71
N VAL A 41 6.61 4.63 -8.12
CA VAL A 41 7.33 3.51 -7.50
C VAL A 41 7.20 3.59 -5.98
N ALA A 42 6.99 2.44 -5.35
CA ALA A 42 7.14 2.31 -3.90
C ALA A 42 8.04 1.10 -3.59
N SER A 43 8.83 1.21 -2.53
CA SER A 43 9.64 0.11 -2.03
C SER A 43 9.54 -0.05 -0.53
N ILE A 44 9.58 -1.30 -0.08
CA ILE A 44 9.50 -1.71 1.33
C ILE A 44 10.51 -2.86 1.54
N PRO A 45 11.11 -3.02 2.74
CA PRO A 45 11.98 -4.17 3.03
C PRO A 45 11.28 -5.49 2.70
N ASP A 46 11.99 -6.39 2.02
CA ASP A 46 11.45 -7.70 1.66
C ASP A 46 11.49 -8.63 2.89
N PRO A 47 10.35 -9.16 3.36
CA PRO A 47 10.34 -10.10 4.48
C PRO A 47 11.01 -11.46 4.16
N HIS A 48 11.35 -11.71 2.89
CA HIS A 48 11.96 -12.95 2.42
C HIS A 48 13.41 -12.78 1.92
N ASP A 49 13.93 -11.55 1.89
CA ASP A 49 15.29 -11.21 1.47
C ASP A 49 15.85 -10.09 2.37
N ASP A 50 16.71 -10.45 3.32
CA ASP A 50 17.25 -9.53 4.35
C ASP A 50 18.04 -8.34 3.77
N GLU A 51 18.53 -8.44 2.52
CA GLU A 51 19.24 -7.35 1.83
C GLU A 51 18.38 -6.73 0.69
N GLY A 52 17.18 -7.27 0.47
CA GLY A 52 16.28 -6.93 -0.61
C GLY A 52 15.21 -5.91 -0.26
N CYS A 53 14.59 -5.37 -1.31
CA CYS A 53 13.38 -4.56 -1.21
C CYS A 53 12.37 -5.04 -2.24
N LEU A 54 11.11 -5.16 -1.82
CA LEU A 54 10.01 -5.30 -2.75
C LEU A 54 9.80 -3.96 -3.44
N VAL A 55 9.82 -3.94 -4.77
CA VAL A 55 9.57 -2.74 -5.57
C VAL A 55 8.28 -2.95 -6.36
N VAL A 56 7.32 -2.05 -6.16
CA VAL A 56 6.02 -2.12 -6.82
C VAL A 56 5.67 -0.80 -7.49
N PHE A 57 4.79 -0.90 -8.49
CA PHE A 57 4.31 0.24 -9.26
C PHE A 57 2.83 0.51 -9.02
N GLY A 58 2.43 1.78 -9.14
CA GLY A 58 1.04 2.21 -9.06
C GLY A 58 0.80 3.51 -9.83
N GLN A 59 -0.42 3.67 -10.34
CA GLN A 59 -0.82 4.87 -11.08
C GLN A 59 -0.79 6.14 -10.22
N THR A 60 -0.85 5.98 -8.90
CA THR A 60 -0.62 7.04 -7.91
C THR A 60 0.34 6.55 -6.85
N HIS A 61 0.99 7.47 -6.15
CA HIS A 61 1.85 7.19 -5.01
C HIS A 61 1.13 6.42 -3.89
N LEU A 62 -0.18 6.68 -3.66
CA LEU A 62 -0.97 5.94 -2.68
C LEU A 62 -1.26 4.50 -3.11
N ILE A 63 -1.55 4.29 -4.40
CA ILE A 63 -1.76 2.94 -4.95
C ILE A 63 -0.45 2.16 -4.87
N ALA A 64 0.68 2.76 -5.22
CA ALA A 64 1.99 2.13 -5.11
C ALA A 64 2.30 1.74 -3.65
N ALA A 65 2.11 2.65 -2.70
CA ALA A 65 2.32 2.39 -1.28
C ALA A 65 1.42 1.27 -0.74
N CYS A 66 0.11 1.30 -1.03
CA CYS A 66 -0.82 0.25 -0.61
C CYS A 66 -0.43 -1.11 -1.19
N ARG A 67 0.00 -1.17 -2.45
CA ARG A 67 0.49 -2.39 -3.09
C ARG A 67 1.76 -2.92 -2.41
N ALA A 68 2.67 -2.04 -2.00
CA ALA A 68 3.93 -2.42 -1.34
C ALA A 68 3.63 -3.10 -0.01
N ILE A 69 2.76 -2.48 0.80
CA ILE A 69 2.33 -3.00 2.11
C ILE A 69 1.60 -4.34 1.95
N VAL A 70 0.69 -4.46 0.98
CA VAL A 70 0.00 -5.73 0.72
C VAL A 70 0.99 -6.82 0.31
N ALA A 71 1.92 -6.50 -0.58
CA ALA A 71 2.93 -7.44 -1.06
C ALA A 71 3.87 -7.91 0.07
N SER A 72 4.27 -7.01 0.98
CA SER A 72 5.13 -7.37 2.12
C SER A 72 4.43 -8.21 3.18
N ILE A 73 3.10 -8.29 3.18
CA ILE A 73 2.32 -9.04 4.18
C ILE A 73 1.78 -10.34 3.59
N LEU A 74 1.26 -10.28 2.36
CA LEU A 74 0.53 -11.39 1.73
C LEU A 74 1.27 -12.01 0.54
N GLY A 75 2.40 -11.44 0.14
CA GLY A 75 3.14 -11.82 -1.07
C GLY A 75 2.59 -11.18 -2.35
N GLU A 76 3.20 -11.51 -3.48
CA GLU A 76 2.89 -10.93 -4.80
C GLU A 76 1.46 -11.23 -5.27
N THR A 77 0.93 -12.41 -4.93
CA THR A 77 -0.42 -12.84 -5.33
C THR A 77 -1.28 -13.10 -4.11
N VAL A 78 -2.46 -12.50 -4.08
CA VAL A 78 -3.49 -12.74 -3.07
C VAL A 78 -4.66 -13.49 -3.69
N SER A 79 -5.03 -14.61 -3.09
CA SER A 79 -6.28 -15.30 -3.40
C SER A 79 -7.43 -14.67 -2.61
N VAL A 80 -8.50 -14.28 -3.28
CA VAL A 80 -9.71 -13.78 -2.62
C VAL A 80 -10.49 -14.98 -2.05
N PRO A 81 -10.74 -15.03 -0.73
CA PRO A 81 -11.58 -16.05 -0.13
C PRO A 81 -12.97 -16.08 -0.76
N LYS A 82 -13.54 -17.28 -0.96
CA LYS A 82 -14.85 -17.45 -1.63
C LYS A 82 -15.98 -16.78 -0.85
N GLU A 83 -15.83 -16.68 0.47
CA GLU A 83 -16.78 -16.06 1.39
C GLU A 83 -16.87 -14.53 1.23
N LEU A 84 -15.91 -13.91 0.54
CA LEU A 84 -15.87 -12.47 0.27
C LEU A 84 -16.34 -12.09 -1.14
N LEU A 85 -16.71 -13.08 -1.96
CA LEU A 85 -17.30 -12.85 -3.27
C LEU A 85 -18.81 -12.53 -3.12
N PRO A 86 -19.36 -11.64 -3.97
CA PRO A 86 -20.77 -11.22 -3.90
C PRO A 86 -21.76 -12.33 -4.24
#